data_AF-A0A060XPH2-F1
#
_entry.id   AF-A0A060XPH2-F1
#
_cell.length_a   1.000
_cell.length_b   1.000
_cell.length_c   1.000
_cell.angle_alpha   90.00
_cell.angle_beta   90.00
_cell.angle_gamma   90.00
#
_symmetry.space_group_name_H-M   'P 1'
#
loop_
_entity.id
_entity.type
_entity.pdbx_description
1 polymer ?
#
loop_
_entity_poly.entity_id
_entity_poly.type
_entity_poly.pdbx_seq_one_letter_code
_entity_poly.pdbx_strand_id
1 'polypeptide(L)'
;MPPKRQGPLQTVQRETDDIKRQVDSLIKDARLSDGSGRTEAYQSRCIHLQNLVEETTRKLKKLTKADEPAPVGNYEQRKMEEESRLRGIEEKLLVLVQELSPPQKREGG
;
A
#
# COMPACT_ATOMS: atom_id res chain seq x y z
N MET A 1 -5.07 17.64 27.43
CA MET A 1 -3.77 17.02 27.14
C MET A 1 -3.36 17.41 25.73
N PRO A 2 -2.12 17.84 25.47
CA PRO A 2 -1.68 18.10 24.10
C PRO A 2 -1.75 16.79 23.30
N PRO A 3 -2.18 16.81 22.02
CA PRO A 3 -2.17 15.61 21.20
C PRO A 3 -0.75 15.07 21.18
N LYS A 4 -0.58 13.78 21.49
CA LYS A 4 0.71 13.10 21.42
C LYS A 4 1.28 13.39 20.04
N ARG A 5 2.39 14.14 19.96
CA ARG A 5 3.09 14.42 18.70
C ARG A 5 3.39 13.04 18.09
N GLN A 6 2.65 12.67 17.05
CA GLN A 6 2.85 11.38 16.40
C GLN A 6 4.24 11.38 15.79
N GLY A 7 5.02 10.37 16.16
CA GLY A 7 6.33 10.16 15.59
C GLY A 7 6.23 9.86 14.09
N PRO A 8 7.25 10.19 13.30
CA PRO A 8 7.23 9.93 11.86
C PRO A 8 7.00 8.45 11.51
N LEU A 9 7.52 7.49 12.31
CA LEU A 9 7.22 6.07 12.12
C LEU A 9 5.72 5.77 12.32
N GLN A 10 5.08 6.42 13.29
CA GLN A 10 3.65 6.27 13.52
C GLN A 10 2.82 6.90 12.40
N THR A 11 3.28 8.00 11.81
CA THR A 11 2.65 8.60 10.63
C THR A 11 2.68 7.64 9.46
N VAL A 12 3.83 7.03 9.17
CA VAL A 12 3.96 6.01 8.11
C VAL A 12 3.04 4.81 8.39
N GLN A 13 2.98 4.32 9.64
CA GLN A 13 2.09 3.22 10.02
C GLN A 13 0.61 3.52 9.71
N ARG A 14 0.18 4.77 9.94
CA ARG A 14 -1.18 5.20 9.60
C ARG A 14 -1.40 5.29 8.09
N GLU A 15 -0.45 5.84 7.35
CA GLU A 15 -0.50 5.86 5.88
C GLU A 15 -0.65 4.43 5.34
N THR A 16 0.14 3.47 5.84
CA THR A 16 0.03 2.06 5.44
C THR A 16 -1.32 1.45 5.79
N ASP A 17 -1.88 1.74 6.97
CA ASP A 17 -3.22 1.28 7.35
C ASP A 17 -4.29 1.78 6.37
N ASP A 18 -4.21 3.04 5.98
CA ASP A 18 -5.14 3.66 5.05
C ASP A 18 -4.98 3.08 3.64
N ILE A 19 -3.75 2.89 3.17
CA ILE A 19 -3.46 2.21 1.90
C ILE A 19 -4.03 0.79 1.93
N LYS A 20 -3.78 0.03 3.01
CA LYS A 20 -4.29 -1.34 3.16
C LYS A 20 -5.82 -1.39 3.05
N ARG A 21 -6.52 -0.48 3.73
CA ARG A 21 -7.99 -0.39 3.65
C ARG A 21 -8.47 -0.11 2.23
N GLN A 22 -7.80 0.80 1.52
CA GLN A 22 -8.13 1.10 0.13
C GLN A 22 -7.89 -0.09 -0.79
N VAL A 23 -6.79 -0.81 -0.61
CA VAL A 23 -6.48 -2.04 -1.38
C VAL A 23 -7.52 -3.13 -1.11
N ASP A 24 -7.83 -3.41 0.15
CA ASP A 24 -8.82 -4.44 0.50
C ASP A 24 -10.21 -4.09 -0.05
N SER A 25 -10.61 -2.80 -0.01
CA SER A 25 -11.84 -2.32 -0.62
C SER A 25 -11.82 -2.49 -2.15
N LEU A 26 -10.71 -2.13 -2.78
CA LEU A 26 -10.55 -2.22 -4.23
C LEU A 26 -10.64 -3.67 -4.72
N ILE A 27 -10.00 -4.60 -4.02
CA ILE A 27 -10.07 -6.05 -4.33
C ILE A 27 -11.52 -6.53 -4.21
N LYS A 28 -12.23 -6.13 -3.15
CA LYS A 28 -13.63 -6.50 -2.96
C LYS A 28 -14.51 -5.96 -4.09
N ASP A 29 -14.34 -4.68 -4.44
CA ASP A 29 -15.11 -4.03 -5.50
C ASP A 29 -14.84 -4.66 -6.87
N ALA A 30 -13.58 -4.98 -7.16
CA ALA A 30 -13.18 -5.63 -8.41
C ALA A 30 -13.83 -7.02 -8.56
N ARG A 31 -13.86 -7.82 -7.48
CA ARG A 31 -14.48 -9.16 -7.47
C ARG A 31 -16.00 -9.14 -7.57
N LEU A 32 -16.65 -8.08 -7.08
CA LEU A 32 -18.10 -7.89 -7.19
C LEU A 32 -18.52 -7.30 -8.53
N SER A 33 -17.57 -6.78 -9.33
CA SER A 33 -17.86 -6.25 -10.65
C SER A 33 -17.92 -7.39 -11.68
N ASP A 34 -18.90 -7.32 -12.57
CA ASP A 34 -19.15 -8.21 -13.71
C ASP A 34 -18.17 -8.01 -14.90
N GLY A 35 -17.04 -7.34 -14.67
CA GLY A 35 -15.97 -7.15 -15.67
C GLY A 35 -16.30 -6.21 -16.85
N SER A 36 -17.49 -5.63 -16.95
CA SER A 36 -17.98 -5.02 -18.20
C SER A 36 -17.88 -3.49 -18.32
N GLY A 37 -16.90 -2.83 -17.69
CA GLY A 37 -16.69 -1.39 -17.95
C GLY A 37 -15.95 -0.56 -16.89
N ARG A 38 -15.48 -1.19 -15.81
CA ARG A 38 -14.78 -0.50 -14.72
C ARG A 38 -13.26 -0.71 -14.71
N THR A 39 -12.73 -1.38 -15.72
CA THR A 39 -11.32 -1.79 -15.79
C THR A 39 -10.36 -0.60 -15.72
N GLU A 40 -10.65 0.48 -16.45
CA GLU A 40 -9.80 1.69 -16.44
C GLU A 40 -9.81 2.40 -15.07
N ALA A 41 -10.98 2.52 -14.43
CA ALA A 41 -11.11 3.11 -13.11
C ALA A 41 -10.37 2.27 -12.03
N TYR A 42 -10.47 0.94 -12.12
CA TYR A 42 -9.74 0.04 -11.24
C TYR A 42 -8.23 0.07 -11.50
N GLN A 43 -7.80 0.12 -12.77
CA GLN A 43 -6.39 0.28 -13.15
C GLN A 43 -5.81 1.60 -12.64
N SER A 44 -6.51 2.73 -12.83
CA SER A 44 -6.11 4.04 -12.32
C SER A 44 -5.95 4.03 -10.80
N ARG A 45 -6.90 3.40 -10.07
CA ARG A 45 -6.81 3.21 -8.62
C ARG A 45 -5.63 2.32 -8.22
N CYS A 46 -5.35 1.25 -8.95
CA CYS A 46 -4.19 0.40 -8.70
C CYS A 46 -2.88 1.18 -8.85
N ILE A 47 -2.71 1.92 -9.95
CA ILE A 47 -1.52 2.75 -10.20
C ILE A 47 -1.35 3.80 -9.09
N HIS A 48 -2.45 4.46 -8.69
CA HIS A 48 -2.42 5.42 -7.60
C HIS A 48 -1.95 4.77 -6.28
N LEU A 49 -2.50 3.61 -5.92
CA LEU A 49 -2.12 2.90 -4.71
C LEU A 49 -0.68 2.35 -4.77
N GLN A 50 -0.21 1.90 -5.94
CA GLN A 50 1.19 1.52 -6.14
C GLN A 50 2.14 2.70 -5.89
N ASN A 51 1.82 3.88 -6.44
CA ASN A 51 2.61 5.09 -6.19
C ASN A 51 2.63 5.47 -4.71
N LEU A 52 1.48 5.36 -4.01
CA LEU A 52 1.41 5.61 -2.57
C LEU A 52 2.27 4.61 -1.78
N VAL A 53 2.19 3.31 -2.07
CA VAL A 53 3.03 2.29 -1.43
C VAL A 53 4.51 2.59 -1.64
N GLU A 54 4.90 2.96 -2.86
CA GLU A 54 6.29 3.29 -3.19
C GLU A 54 6.77 4.56 -2.47
N GLU A 55 5.93 5.61 -2.42
CA GLU A 55 6.21 6.83 -1.67
C GLU A 55 6.36 6.55 -0.17
N THR A 56 5.40 5.84 0.44
CA THR A 56 5.43 5.49 1.86
C THR A 56 6.62 4.56 2.18
N THR A 57 6.99 3.65 1.28
CA THR A 57 8.20 2.82 1.40
C THR A 57 9.47 3.67 1.36
N ARG A 58 9.56 4.66 0.45
CA ARG A 58 10.69 5.60 0.39
C ARG A 58 10.79 6.44 1.65
N LYS A 59 9.66 6.93 2.18
CA LYS A 59 9.61 7.64 3.47
C LYS A 59 10.15 6.74 4.57
N LEU A 60 9.61 5.53 4.72
CA LEU A 60 10.02 4.56 5.75
C LEU A 60 11.51 4.25 5.69
N LYS A 61 12.06 3.97 4.50
CA LYS A 61 13.49 3.67 4.33
C LYS A 61 14.39 4.81 4.82
N LYS A 62 14.00 6.06 4.54
CA LYS A 62 14.72 7.27 4.97
C LYS A 62 14.60 7.56 6.46
N LEU A 63 13.57 7.06 7.13
CA LEU A 63 13.38 7.30 8.56
C LEU A 63 14.44 6.61 9.41
N THR A 64 15.04 7.39 10.29
CA THR A 64 16.00 6.94 11.29
C THR A 64 15.42 7.16 12.69
N LYS A 65 15.98 6.46 13.67
CA LYS A 65 15.59 6.63 15.07
C LYS A 65 15.75 8.07 15.57
N ALA A 66 16.65 8.86 14.97
CA ALA A 66 16.89 10.26 15.33
C ALA A 66 15.79 11.22 14.89
N ASP A 67 14.95 10.83 13.92
CA ASP A 67 13.82 11.63 13.45
C ASP A 67 12.63 11.62 14.43
N GLU A 68 12.66 10.71 15.42
CA GLU A 68 11.61 10.57 16.41
C GLU A 68 11.68 11.67 17.49
N PRO A 69 10.56 12.31 17.86
CA PRO A 69 10.54 13.39 18.85
C PRO A 69 10.84 12.92 20.28
N ALA A 70 10.85 11.62 20.52
CA ALA A 70 11.21 10.98 21.78
C ALA A 70 11.81 9.59 21.50
N PRO A 71 12.60 9.02 22.42
CA PRO A 71 13.12 7.67 22.26
C PRO A 71 11.99 6.66 22.06
N VAL A 72 11.97 6.00 20.89
CA VAL A 72 11.03 4.92 20.59
C VAL A 72 11.69 3.58 20.91
N GLY A 73 11.10 2.84 21.84
CA GLY A 73 11.45 1.44 22.09
C GLY A 73 11.08 0.58 20.87
N ASN A 74 11.91 -0.41 20.56
CA ASN A 74 11.69 -1.35 19.45
C ASN A 74 11.55 -0.67 18.07
N TYR A 75 12.15 0.51 17.88
CA TYR A 75 12.05 1.27 16.63
C TYR A 75 12.44 0.42 15.40
N GLU A 76 13.60 -0.24 15.44
CA GLU A 76 14.08 -1.06 14.32
C GLU A 76 13.14 -2.23 14.00
N GLN A 77 12.63 -2.91 15.04
CA GLN A 77 11.65 -3.99 14.87
C GLN A 77 10.37 -3.46 14.21
N ARG A 78 9.81 -2.35 14.73
CA ARG A 78 8.59 -1.74 14.18
C ARG A 78 8.79 -1.25 12.76
N LYS A 79 9.98 -0.74 12.43
CA LYS A 79 10.35 -0.34 11.06
C LYS A 79 10.37 -1.56 10.12
N MET A 80 11.04 -2.64 10.52
CA MET A 80 11.09 -3.88 9.73
C MET A 80 9.72 -4.53 9.51
N GLU A 81 8.89 -4.58 10.56
CA GLU A 81 7.51 -5.05 10.47
C GLU A 81 6.73 -4.21 9.45
N GLU A 82 6.89 -2.88 9.49
CA GLU A 82 6.21 -1.97 8.58
C GLU A 82 6.69 -2.11 7.13
N GLU A 83 7.98 -2.34 6.90
CA GLU A 83 8.51 -2.66 5.57
C GLU A 83 7.92 -3.96 5.04
N SER A 84 7.74 -4.97 5.90
CA SER A 84 7.10 -6.23 5.53
C SER A 84 5.61 -6.06 5.19
N ARG A 85 4.92 -5.16 5.89
CA ARG A 85 3.51 -4.83 5.62
C ARG A 85 3.35 -4.16 4.27
N LEU A 86 4.20 -3.17 3.95
CA LEU A 86 4.18 -2.49 2.66
C LEU A 86 4.47 -3.46 1.51
N ARG A 87 5.44 -4.36 1.65
CA ARG A 87 5.70 -5.43 0.67
C ARG A 87 4.47 -6.32 0.44
N GLY A 88 3.81 -6.77 1.50
CA GLY A 88 2.61 -7.59 1.38
C GLY A 88 1.42 -6.86 0.73
N ILE A 89 1.35 -5.54 0.86
CA ILE A 89 0.34 -4.72 0.16
C ILE A 89 0.69 -4.59 -1.32
N GLU A 90 1.96 -4.36 -1.64
CA GLU A 90 2.48 -4.30 -3.00
C GLU A 90 2.19 -5.59 -3.78
N GLU A 91 2.49 -6.74 -3.18
CA GLU A 91 2.20 -8.06 -3.76
C GLU A 91 0.71 -8.24 -4.08
N LYS A 92 -0.18 -7.86 -3.14
CA LYS A 92 -1.64 -7.92 -3.37
C LYS A 92 -2.09 -7.02 -4.50
N LEU A 93 -1.54 -5.81 -4.61
CA LEU A 93 -1.82 -4.89 -5.71
C LEU A 93 -1.36 -5.47 -7.05
N LEU A 94 -0.17 -6.08 -7.10
CA LEU A 94 0.36 -6.73 -8.31
C LEU A 94 -0.53 -7.89 -8.78
N VAL A 95 -1.03 -8.71 -7.85
CA VAL A 95 -1.99 -9.77 -8.18
C VAL A 95 -3.27 -9.18 -8.74
N LEU A 96 -3.82 -8.15 -8.08
CA LEU A 96 -5.05 -7.50 -8.56
C LEU A 96 -4.89 -6.90 -9.96
N VAL A 97 -3.77 -6.23 -10.24
CA VAL A 97 -3.49 -5.68 -11.57
C VAL A 97 -3.44 -6.78 -12.63
N GLN A 98 -2.88 -7.94 -12.31
CA GLN A 98 -2.86 -9.10 -13.21
C GLN A 98 -4.26 -9.67 -13.44
N GLU A 99 -5.08 -9.79 -12.40
CA GLU A 99 -6.48 -10.23 -12.51
C GLU A 99 -7.35 -9.26 -13.33
N LEU A 100 -7.07 -7.96 -13.24
CA LEU A 100 -7.78 -6.91 -13.98
C LEU A 100 -7.27 -6.71 -15.41
N SER A 101 -6.09 -7.23 -15.75
CA SER A 101 -5.56 -7.18 -17.10
C SER A 101 -6.36 -8.15 -17.99
N PRO A 102 -6.80 -7.76 -19.20
CA PRO A 102 -7.46 -8.69 -20.09
C PRO A 102 -6.54 -9.89 -20.34
N PRO A 103 -7.08 -11.13 -20.43
CA PRO A 103 -6.28 -12.26 -20.86
C PRO A 103 -5.71 -11.89 -22.23
N GLN A 104 -4.39 -11.77 -22.31
CA GLN A 104 -3.70 -11.67 -23.59
C GLN A 104 -4.19 -12.87 -24.39
N LYS A 105 -5.05 -12.62 -25.38
CA LYS A 105 -5.44 -13.62 -26.35
C LYS A 105 -4.11 -14.16 -26.87
N ARG A 106 -3.81 -15.43 -26.53
CA ARG A 106 -2.76 -16.16 -27.22
C ARG A 106 -3.18 -16.11 -28.68
N GLU A 107 -2.53 -15.26 -29.47
CA GLU A 107 -2.51 -15.40 -30.92
C GLU A 107 -1.86 -16.76 -31.19
N GLY A 108 -2.70 -17.77 -31.31
CA GLY A 108 -2.40 -18.99 -32.02
C GLY A 108 -3.00 -18.88 -33.40
N GLY A 109 -2.19 -19.10 -34.43
CA GLY A 109 -2.59 -19.11 -35.84
C GLY A 109 -1.42 -18.75 -36.73
#